data_AF-A0A395UJ69-F1
#
_entry.id   AF-A0A395UJ69-F1
#
_cell.length_a   1.000
_cell.length_b   1.000
_cell.length_c   1.000
_cell.angle_alpha   90.00
_cell.angle_beta   90.00
_cell.angle_gamma   90.00
#
_symmetry.space_group_name_H-M   'P 1'
#
loop_
_entity.id
_entity.type
_entity.pdbx_description
1 polymer ?
#
loop_
_entity_poly.entity_id
_entity_poly.type
_entity_poly.pdbx_seq_one_letter_code
_entity_poly.pdbx_strand_id
1 'polypeptide(L)'
;MIYETILKIRGMEVPILYYNYRCHIQHYDDPNLRKIIQLHIQVCEEIGNRECLPVEGDLITLAFECKGEEQFFYDWLNEGAMHNGEIHFIYNEVEIVDIFRFWDCFCVKIEEYMS
;
A
#
# COMPACT_ATOMS: atom_id res chain seq x y z
N MET A 1 14.45 20.71 -6.61
CA MET A 1 13.06 20.31 -6.33
C MET A 1 13.17 18.96 -5.65
N ILE A 2 12.90 18.90 -4.35
CA ILE A 2 13.11 17.70 -3.54
C ILE A 2 11.74 17.06 -3.34
N TYR A 3 11.59 15.85 -3.87
CA TYR A 3 10.47 14.98 -3.54
C TYR A 3 11.01 13.95 -2.58
N GLU A 4 10.49 13.93 -1.37
CA GLU A 4 10.77 12.91 -0.38
C GLU A 4 9.56 11.97 -0.30
N THR A 5 9.82 10.69 -0.09
CA THR A 5 8.77 9.68 0.09
C THR A 5 9.06 8.93 1.38
N ILE A 6 8.08 8.89 2.30
CA ILE A 6 8.25 8.26 3.61
C ILE A 6 7.18 7.19 3.80
N LEU A 7 7.62 5.97 4.13
CA LEU A 7 6.73 4.91 4.62
C LEU A 7 6.50 5.11 6.12
N LYS A 8 5.24 5.18 6.53
CA LYS A 8 4.83 5.12 7.93
C LYS A 8 4.14 3.80 8.20
N ILE A 9 4.73 2.97 9.07
CA ILE A 9 4.18 1.66 9.42
C ILE A 9 4.56 1.27 10.85
N ARG A 10 3.59 0.84 11.66
CA ARG A 10 3.78 0.48 13.09
C ARG A 10 4.57 1.51 13.92
N GLY A 11 4.44 2.79 13.60
CA GLY A 11 5.16 3.87 14.28
C GLY A 11 6.61 4.07 13.82
N MET A 12 7.07 3.31 12.83
CA MET A 12 8.33 3.54 12.12
C MET A 12 8.10 4.52 10.97
N GLU A 13 9.11 5.35 10.70
CA GLU A 13 9.17 6.21 9.52
C GLU A 13 10.43 5.84 8.72
N VAL A 14 10.23 5.35 7.49
CA VAL A 14 11.30 4.82 6.65
C VAL A 14 11.35 5.62 5.34
N PRO A 15 12.44 6.36 5.05
CA PRO A 15 12.61 7.01 3.76
C PRO A 15 12.66 6.00 2.63
N ILE A 16 11.84 6.19 1.59
CA ILE A 16 11.71 5.30 0.44
C ILE A 16 12.52 5.88 -0.73
N LEU A 17 13.37 5.04 -1.33
CA LEU A 17 14.12 5.37 -2.55
C LEU A 17 13.30 5.08 -3.82
N TYR A 18 12.52 4.01 -3.79
CA TYR A 18 11.68 3.58 -4.91
C TYR A 18 10.41 2.93 -4.40
N TYR A 19 9.30 3.22 -5.07
CA TYR A 19 8.03 2.54 -4.86
C TYR A 19 7.43 2.15 -6.22
N ASN A 20 6.69 1.05 -6.24
CA ASN A 20 5.85 0.66 -7.35
C ASN A 20 4.60 -0.01 -6.81
N TYR A 21 3.45 0.44 -7.28
CA TYR A 21 2.20 -0.27 -7.05
C TYR A 21 1.74 -0.90 -8.36
N ARG A 22 1.50 -2.20 -8.34
CA ARG A 22 0.82 -2.92 -9.41
C ARG A 22 -0.50 -3.42 -8.86
N CYS A 23 -1.58 -3.05 -9.54
CA CYS A 23 -2.90 -3.63 -9.30
C CYS A 23 -3.21 -4.50 -10.51
N HIS A 24 -2.96 -5.80 -10.38
CA HIS A 24 -3.58 -6.75 -11.28
C HIS A 24 -4.99 -6.98 -10.76
N ILE A 25 -5.96 -6.21 -11.28
CA ILE A 25 -7.33 -6.69 -11.28
C ILE A 25 -7.35 -7.83 -12.30
N GLN A 26 -6.88 -9.01 -11.89
CA GLN A 26 -7.18 -10.22 -12.63
C GLN A 26 -8.70 -10.38 -12.54
N HIS A 27 -9.39 -10.06 -13.63
CA HIS A 27 -10.80 -10.37 -13.84
C HIS A 27 -11.02 -11.90 -13.93
N TYR A 28 -10.33 -12.70 -13.11
CA TYR A 28 -10.20 -14.13 -13.36
C TYR A 28 -11.18 -15.00 -12.57
N ASP A 29 -11.78 -14.51 -11.47
CA ASP A 29 -12.60 -15.40 -10.64
C ASP A 29 -14.12 -15.15 -10.67
N ASP A 30 -14.60 -14.00 -11.16
CA ASP A 30 -16.04 -13.82 -11.43
C ASP A 30 -16.30 -12.94 -12.67
N PRO A 31 -16.87 -13.49 -13.77
CA PRO A 31 -17.21 -12.70 -14.96
C PRO A 31 -18.22 -11.57 -14.67
N ASN A 32 -18.89 -11.60 -13.51
CA ASN A 32 -19.83 -10.59 -13.04
C ASN A 32 -19.20 -9.58 -12.08
N LEU A 33 -17.92 -9.66 -11.70
CA LEU A 33 -17.31 -8.77 -10.71
C LEU A 33 -17.54 -7.29 -11.05
N ARG A 34 -17.39 -6.92 -12.33
CA ARG A 34 -17.68 -5.55 -12.81
C ARG A 34 -19.12 -5.14 -12.54
N LYS A 35 -20.08 -6.05 -12.75
CA LYS A 35 -21.50 -5.82 -12.52
C LYS A 35 -21.80 -5.71 -11.01
N ILE A 36 -21.14 -6.53 -10.20
CA ILE A 36 -21.25 -6.51 -8.73
C ILE A 36 -20.75 -5.18 -8.17
N ILE A 37 -19.58 -4.71 -8.61
CA ILE A 37 -19.03 -3.40 -8.24
C ILE A 37 -19.98 -2.27 -8.65
N GLN A 38 -20.51 -2.30 -9.88
CA GLN A 38 -21.47 -1.30 -10.34
C GLN A 38 -22.75 -1.26 -9.52
N LEU A 39 -23.34 -2.42 -9.24
CA LEU A 39 -24.56 -2.52 -8.42
C LEU A 39 -24.31 -2.05 -6.99
N HIS A 40 -23.16 -2.38 -6.42
CA HIS A 40 -22.79 -1.91 -5.08
C HIS A 40 -22.64 -0.39 -5.04
N ILE A 41 -21.91 0.21 -5.99
CA ILE A 41 -21.77 1.68 -6.09
C ILE A 41 -23.15 2.33 -6.18
N GLN A 42 -24.04 1.81 -7.03
CA GLN A 42 -25.40 2.32 -7.17
C GLN A 42 -26.17 2.26 -5.84
N VAL A 43 -26.15 1.13 -5.13
CA VAL A 43 -26.83 0.99 -3.84
C VAL A 43 -26.23 1.93 -2.80
N CYS A 44 -24.90 2.06 -2.75
CA CYS A 44 -24.19 2.99 -1.88
C CYS A 44 -24.58 4.46 -2.11
N GLU A 45 -24.74 4.86 -3.38
CA GLU A 45 -25.26 6.19 -3.73
C GLU A 45 -26.72 6.37 -3.30
N GLU A 46 -27.56 5.36 -3.47
CA GLU A 46 -28.99 5.39 -3.09
C GLU A 46 -29.19 5.50 -1.57
N ILE A 47 -28.38 4.80 -0.76
CA ILE A 47 -28.48 4.81 0.70
C ILE A 47 -27.63 5.91 1.37
N GLY A 48 -26.90 6.70 0.58
CA GLY A 48 -26.00 7.74 1.08
C GLY A 48 -24.77 7.20 1.82
N ASN A 49 -24.43 5.92 1.66
CA ASN A 49 -23.25 5.30 2.26
C ASN A 49 -22.15 5.13 1.21
N ARG A 50 -21.27 6.13 1.07
CA ARG A 50 -20.08 6.08 0.20
C ARG A 50 -18.97 5.22 0.80
N GLU A 51 -19.28 4.01 1.24
CA GLU A 51 -18.23 3.04 1.52
C GLU A 51 -17.53 2.72 0.19
N CYS A 52 -16.29 3.18 0.05
CA CYS A 52 -15.45 2.74 -1.05
C CYS A 52 -15.25 1.24 -0.89
N LEU A 53 -15.71 0.45 -1.87
CA LEU A 53 -15.37 -0.97 -1.90
C LEU A 53 -13.85 -1.11 -1.79
N PRO A 54 -13.34 -1.96 -0.89
CA PRO A 54 -11.93 -2.31 -0.90
C PRO A 54 -11.66 -3.00 -2.24
N VAL A 55 -11.01 -2.29 -3.15
CA VAL A 55 -10.44 -2.91 -4.34
C VAL A 55 -9.21 -3.66 -3.85
N GLU A 56 -9.23 -4.98 -4.00
CA GLU A 56 -8.08 -5.82 -3.70
C GLU A 56 -6.91 -5.36 -4.58
N GLY A 57 -5.91 -4.75 -3.94
CA GLY A 57 -4.64 -4.43 -4.57
C GLY A 57 -3.82 -5.70 -4.75
N ASP A 58 -2.82 -5.65 -5.63
CA ASP A 58 -1.93 -6.79 -5.83
C ASP A 58 -0.63 -6.58 -5.07
N LEU A 59 0.37 -5.92 -5.67
CA LEU A 59 1.69 -5.83 -5.07
C LEU A 59 2.15 -4.38 -4.92
N ILE A 60 2.60 -4.05 -3.71
CA ILE A 60 3.39 -2.86 -3.43
C ILE A 60 4.85 -3.31 -3.31
N THR A 61 5.72 -2.76 -4.14
CA THR A 61 7.17 -2.95 -4.05
C THR A 61 7.81 -1.68 -3.53
N LEU A 62 8.62 -1.79 -2.47
CA LEU A 62 9.34 -0.68 -1.86
C LEU A 62 10.84 -1.01 -1.83
N ALA A 63 11.68 0.00 -2.03
CA ALA A 63 13.11 -0.09 -1.79
C ALA A 63 13.58 1.10 -0.96
N PHE A 64 14.43 0.84 0.03
CA PHE A 64 14.99 1.81 0.95
C PHE A 64 16.39 1.34 1.39
N GLU A 65 17.19 2.26 1.95
CA GLU A 65 18.49 1.90 2.51
C GLU A 65 18.31 1.11 3.82
N CYS A 66 18.95 -0.06 3.90
CA CYS A 66 18.97 -0.86 5.12
C CYS A 66 19.93 -0.21 6.14
N LYS A 67 19.40 0.19 7.30
CA LYS A 67 20.19 0.77 8.40
C LYS A 67 20.53 -0.25 9.49
N GLY A 68 20.04 -1.49 9.36
CA GLY A 68 20.22 -2.57 10.32
C GLY A 68 19.24 -2.52 11.49
N GLU A 69 18.22 -1.65 11.43
CA GLU A 69 17.18 -1.49 12.45
C GLU A 69 15.82 -2.02 11.98
N GLU A 70 15.77 -2.61 10.78
CA GLU A 70 14.57 -3.03 10.06
C GLU A 70 14.09 -4.45 10.41
N GLN A 71 14.37 -4.94 11.63
CA GLN A 71 13.95 -6.26 12.11
C GLN A 71 12.43 -6.51 11.92
N PHE A 72 11.64 -5.44 12.07
CA PHE A 72 10.20 -5.46 11.84
C PHE A 72 9.82 -6.11 10.49
N PHE A 73 10.52 -5.82 9.39
CA PHE A 73 10.13 -6.34 8.08
C PHE A 73 10.37 -7.84 7.98
N TYR A 74 11.44 -8.33 8.59
CA TYR A 74 11.72 -9.77 8.69
C TYR A 74 10.69 -10.48 9.56
N ASP A 75 10.33 -9.89 10.70
CA ASP A 75 9.29 -10.44 11.57
C ASP A 75 7.95 -10.47 10.84
N TRP A 76 7.60 -9.41 10.11
CA TRP A 76 6.40 -9.34 9.30
C TRP A 76 6.34 -10.44 8.23
N LEU A 77 7.46 -10.70 7.53
CA LEU A 77 7.57 -11.80 6.57
C LEU A 77 7.38 -13.18 7.23
N ASN A 78 7.97 -13.38 8.41
CA ASN A 78 8.00 -14.68 9.08
C ASN A 78 6.71 -14.99 9.84
N GLU A 79 6.09 -13.99 10.47
CA GLU A 79 4.85 -14.13 11.22
C GLU A 79 3.64 -14.33 10.30
N GLY A 80 3.72 -13.85 9.05
CA GLY A 80 2.58 -13.84 8.14
C GLY A 80 1.43 -12.98 8.67
N ALA A 81 1.76 -11.90 9.40
CA ALA A 81 0.79 -10.97 9.96
C ALA A 81 0.33 -9.94 8.91
N MET A 82 -0.88 -9.41 9.08
CA MET A 82 -1.39 -8.30 8.28
C MET A 82 -1.08 -6.96 8.95
N HIS A 83 -0.57 -6.00 8.19
CA HIS A 83 -0.31 -4.64 8.67
C HIS A 83 -0.81 -3.57 7.70
N ASN A 84 -1.21 -2.46 8.31
CA ASN A 84 -1.62 -1.24 7.62
C ASN A 84 -0.46 -0.25 7.60
N GLY A 85 -0.43 0.60 6.59
CA GLY A 85 0.59 1.64 6.51
C GLY A 85 0.25 2.71 5.48
N GLU A 86 1.09 3.73 5.47
CA GLU A 86 0.91 4.91 4.63
C GLU A 86 2.23 5.27 3.96
N ILE A 87 2.17 5.64 2.67
CA ILE A 87 3.29 6.23 1.94
C ILE A 87 2.95 7.70 1.75
N HIS A 88 3.75 8.56 2.36
CA HIS A 88 3.60 10.01 2.34
C HIS A 88 4.51 10.58 1.26
N PHE A 89 3.93 11.34 0.33
CA PHE A 89 4.66 12.06 -0.70
C PHE A 89 4.83 13.51 -0.26
N ILE A 90 6.07 13.93 -0.05
CA ILE A 90 6.41 15.22 0.54
C ILE A 90 7.13 16.07 -0.51
N TYR A 91 6.58 17.26 -0.75
CA TYR A 91 7.14 18.26 -1.64
C TYR A 91 7.87 19.34 -0.85
N ASN A 92 9.12 19.62 -1.24
CA ASN A 92 9.98 20.63 -0.62
C ASN A 92 10.04 20.54 0.91
N GLU A 93 10.07 19.31 1.45
CA GLU A 93 10.25 19.01 2.89
C GLU A 93 9.13 19.52 3.84
N VAL A 94 8.07 20.14 3.31
CA VAL A 94 7.04 20.80 4.14
C VAL A 94 5.62 20.37 3.77
N GLU A 95 5.34 20.13 2.50
CA GLU A 95 3.97 19.90 2.03
C GLU A 95 3.73 18.42 1.71
N ILE A 96 2.83 17.76 2.46
CA ILE A 96 2.33 16.44 2.08
C ILE A 96 1.37 16.64 0.91
N VAL A 97 1.79 16.23 -0.29
CA VAL A 97 1.01 16.41 -1.52
C VAL A 97 0.07 15.24 -1.79
N ASP A 98 0.38 14.05 -1.29
CA ASP A 98 -0.49 12.88 -1.38
C ASP A 98 -0.15 11.83 -0.30
N ILE A 99 -1.12 10.97 0.02
CA ILE A 99 -0.97 9.85 0.95
C ILE A 99 -1.57 8.59 0.31
N PHE A 100 -0.71 7.64 -0.05
CA PHE A 100 -1.14 6.30 -0.45
C PHE A 100 -1.30 5.43 0.80
N ARG A 101 -2.52 4.96 1.08
CA ARG A 101 -2.82 4.11 2.22
C ARG A 101 -3.04 2.67 1.77
N PHE A 102 -2.48 1.73 2.51
CA PHE A 102 -2.72 0.30 2.29
C PHE A 102 -3.21 -0.35 3.58
N TRP A 103 -4.07 -1.35 3.40
CA TRP A 103 -4.78 -2.05 4.47
C TRP A 103 -4.55 -3.55 4.35
N ASP A 104 -4.42 -4.22 5.48
CA ASP A 104 -4.36 -5.67 5.62
C ASP A 104 -3.31 -6.34 4.71
N CYS A 105 -2.17 -5.68 4.50
CA CYS A 105 -1.11 -6.20 3.64
C CYS A 105 -0.24 -7.24 4.37
N PHE A 106 0.21 -8.25 3.62
CA PHE A 106 1.25 -9.17 4.04
C PHE A 106 2.61 -8.73 3.49
N CYS A 107 3.69 -8.96 4.24
CA CYS A 107 5.03 -8.95 3.68
C CYS A 107 5.26 -10.28 2.97
N VAL A 108 5.34 -10.27 1.64
CA VAL A 108 5.42 -11.50 0.83
C VAL A 108 6.83 -11.85 0.36
N LYS A 109 7.75 -10.87 0.34
CA LYS A 109 9.13 -11.05 -0.11
C LYS A 109 10.02 -9.91 0.36
N ILE A 110 11.26 -10.24 0.73
CA ILE A 110 12.34 -9.29 1.00
C ILE A 110 13.56 -9.70 0.18
N GLU A 111 14.21 -8.72 -0.45
CA GLU A 111 15.47 -8.89 -1.16
C GLU A 111 16.44 -7.79 -0.70
N GLU A 112 17.66 -8.18 -0.34
CA GLU A 112 18.74 -7.25 0.01
C GLU A 112 19.83 -7.32 -1.05
N TYR A 113 20.34 -6.14 -1.43
CA TYR A 113 21.42 -6.00 -2.39
C TYR A 113 22.54 -5.20 -1.72
N MET A 114 23.76 -5.74 -1.73
CA MET A 114 24.96 -4.97 -1.40
C MET A 114 25.60 -4.48 -2.70
N SER A 115 25.86 -3.18 -2.79
CA SER A 115 26.58 -2.54 -3.89
C SER A 115 28.07 -2.48 -3.62
#